data_AF-A0AAW9S056-F1
#
_entry.id   AF-A0AAW9S056-F1
#
_cell.length_a   1.000
_cell.length_b   1.000
_cell.length_c   1.000
_cell.angle_alpha   90.00
_cell.angle_beta   90.00
_cell.angle_gamma   90.00
#
_symmetry.space_group_name_H-M   'P 1'
#
loop_
_entity.id
_entity.type
_entity.pdbx_description
1 polymer ?
#
loop_
_entity_poly.entity_id
_entity_poly.type
_entity_poly.pdbx_seq_one_letter_code
_entity_poly.pdbx_strand_id
1 'polypeptide(L)'
;MLKSSANESLLNTALILALASVFTCYLIANLTLQEGFSQIEFSMMALMPGVVFFFCTFIGGIYGLMLYRKHCFKEEKQPSTWLALGILLLGLLVVTGLLDALYFFVIDKSLSQEFANGFQLYMGMEQEELEGFAELPFLMQNGAVSIGAIVMALLLATPIANSLAKKPEEKNPAMM
;
A
#
# COMPACT_ATOMS: atom_id res chain seq x y z
N MET A 1 -18.28 16.67 -17.85
CA MET A 1 -17.80 15.54 -17.00
C MET A 1 -17.07 14.57 -17.90
N LEU A 2 -15.74 14.55 -17.87
CA LEU A 2 -14.95 13.55 -18.61
C LEU A 2 -15.26 12.16 -18.01
N LYS A 3 -15.64 11.19 -18.85
CA LYS A 3 -15.83 9.81 -18.42
C LYS A 3 -14.46 9.26 -18.01
N SER A 4 -14.19 9.22 -16.71
CA SER A 4 -13.01 8.52 -16.21
C SER A 4 -13.11 7.05 -16.58
N SER A 5 -12.03 6.49 -17.15
CA SER A 5 -12.01 5.07 -17.52
C SER A 5 -11.92 4.19 -16.26
N ALA A 6 -12.40 2.95 -16.35
CA ALA A 6 -12.33 2.00 -15.23
C ALA A 6 -10.89 1.84 -14.66
N ASN A 7 -9.87 1.88 -15.52
CA ASN A 7 -8.47 1.77 -15.13
C ASN A 7 -7.95 3.03 -14.41
N GLU A 8 -8.39 4.21 -14.83
CA GLU A 8 -8.05 5.48 -14.17
C GLU A 8 -8.59 5.51 -12.74
N SER A 9 -9.79 4.96 -12.50
CA SER A 9 -10.34 4.82 -11.15
C SER A 9 -9.46 3.93 -10.25
N LEU A 10 -8.89 2.86 -10.79
CA LEU A 10 -7.94 2.01 -10.05
C LEU A 10 -6.65 2.77 -9.73
N LEU A 11 -6.08 3.48 -10.70
CA LEU A 11 -4.86 4.25 -10.49
C LEU A 11 -5.07 5.36 -9.44
N ASN A 12 -6.18 6.09 -9.51
CA ASN A 12 -6.53 7.10 -8.51
C ASN A 12 -6.71 6.49 -7.12
N THR A 13 -7.30 5.29 -7.04
CA THR A 13 -7.40 4.57 -5.77
C THR A 13 -6.00 4.21 -5.25
N ALA A 14 -5.12 3.67 -6.09
CA ALA A 14 -3.75 3.33 -5.70
C ALA A 14 -2.96 4.55 -5.20
N LEU A 15 -3.10 5.70 -5.88
CA LEU A 15 -2.50 6.98 -5.48
C LEU A 15 -2.96 7.42 -4.08
N ILE A 16 -4.27 7.43 -3.85
CA ILE A 16 -4.85 7.85 -2.56
C ILE A 16 -4.37 6.91 -1.44
N LEU A 17 -4.32 5.60 -1.71
CA LEU A 17 -3.86 4.62 -0.73
C LEU A 17 -2.36 4.71 -0.44
N ALA A 18 -1.55 4.97 -1.46
CA ALA A 18 -0.12 5.23 -1.27
C ALA A 18 0.09 6.44 -0.37
N LEU A 19 -0.55 7.57 -0.69
CA LEU A 19 -0.47 8.80 0.09
C LEU A 19 -0.92 8.59 1.54
N ALA A 20 -2.07 7.97 1.74
CA ALA A 20 -2.61 7.72 3.08
C ALA A 20 -1.68 6.80 3.89
N SER A 21 -1.18 5.71 3.29
CA SER A 21 -0.33 4.74 3.98
C SER A 21 1.03 5.33 4.31
N VAL A 22 1.69 5.98 3.34
CA VAL A 22 3.00 6.62 3.53
C VAL A 22 2.91 7.72 4.59
N PHE A 23 1.93 8.63 4.46
CA PHE A 23 1.74 9.71 5.43
C PHE A 23 1.51 9.16 6.85
N THR A 24 0.67 8.14 6.97
CA THR A 24 0.39 7.51 8.28
C THR A 24 1.63 6.85 8.86
N CYS A 25 2.40 6.11 8.06
CA CYS A 25 3.63 5.46 8.52
C CYS A 25 4.65 6.49 9.01
N TYR A 26 4.92 7.52 8.22
CA TYR A 26 5.87 8.56 8.60
C TYR A 26 5.40 9.38 9.79
N LEU A 27 4.10 9.69 9.88
CA LEU A 27 3.55 10.39 11.05
C LEU A 27 3.77 9.57 12.32
N ILE A 28 3.42 8.28 12.31
CA ILE A 28 3.60 7.40 13.46
C ILE A 28 5.09 7.24 13.81
N ALA A 29 5.94 7.04 12.80
CA ALA A 29 7.38 6.87 13.00
C ALA A 29 8.02 8.12 13.62
N ASN A 30 7.71 9.31 13.09
CA ASN A 30 8.23 10.58 13.64
C ASN A 30 7.69 10.90 15.04
N LEU A 31 6.43 10.56 15.34
CA LEU A 31 5.89 10.74 16.69
C LEU A 31 6.54 9.82 17.72
N THR A 32 7.08 8.68 17.26
CA THR A 32 7.78 7.71 18.12
C THR A 32 9.27 8.01 18.21
N LEU A 33 9.85 8.64 17.20
CA LEU A 33 11.26 9.00 17.17
C LEU A 33 11.54 10.21 18.09
N GLN A 34 11.97 9.96 19.34
CA GLN A 34 12.38 11.01 20.27
C GLN A 34 13.91 11.10 20.41
N GLU A 35 14.54 10.03 20.91
CA GLU A 35 16.01 9.96 21.14
C GLU A 35 16.62 8.68 20.53
N GLY A 36 15.96 8.12 19.53
CA GLY A 36 16.19 6.77 19.00
C GLY A 36 15.08 5.81 19.43
N PHE A 37 15.15 4.56 18.97
CA PHE A 37 14.16 3.54 19.28
C PHE A 37 14.60 2.64 20.45
N SER A 38 13.78 2.55 21.49
CA SER A 38 13.87 1.44 22.44
C SER A 38 13.58 0.10 21.73
N GLN A 39 13.91 -1.02 22.35
CA GLN A 39 13.69 -2.35 21.77
C GLN A 39 12.21 -2.60 21.40
N ILE A 40 11.28 -2.11 22.23
CA ILE A 40 9.84 -2.26 21.98
C ILE A 40 9.44 -1.39 20.78
N GLU A 41 9.86 -0.14 20.75
CA GLU A 41 9.55 0.79 19.65
C GLU A 41 10.14 0.30 18.34
N PHE A 42 11.38 -0.20 18.34
CA PHE A 42 12.02 -0.81 17.18
C PHE A 42 11.20 -2.00 16.65
N SER A 43 10.82 -2.93 17.54
CA SER A 43 10.02 -4.10 17.17
C SER A 43 8.66 -3.71 16.59
N MET A 44 8.04 -2.65 17.15
CA MET A 44 6.80 -2.10 16.61
C MET A 44 7.03 -1.45 15.24
N MET A 45 8.09 -0.66 15.06
CA MET A 45 8.42 0.00 13.79
C MET A 45 8.75 -0.99 12.68
N ALA A 46 9.32 -2.15 12.99
CA ALA A 46 9.59 -3.20 12.00
C ALA A 46 8.32 -3.85 11.42
N LEU A 47 7.21 -3.81 12.17
CA LEU A 47 5.94 -4.40 11.74
C LEU A 47 4.90 -3.35 11.31
N MET A 48 5.00 -2.14 11.86
CA MET A 48 4.02 -1.07 11.69
C MET A 48 3.74 -0.75 10.22
N PRO A 49 4.74 -0.59 9.32
CA PRO A 49 4.47 -0.37 7.90
C PRO A 49 3.56 -1.43 7.31
N GLY A 50 3.86 -2.72 7.55
CA GLY A 50 3.01 -3.83 7.09
C GLY A 50 1.58 -3.73 7.59
N VAL A 51 1.40 -3.43 8.88
CA VAL A 51 0.06 -3.31 9.48
C VAL A 51 -0.73 -2.16 8.85
N VAL A 52 -0.12 -0.98 8.72
CA VAL A 52 -0.76 0.19 8.10
C VAL A 52 -1.11 -0.11 6.64
N PHE A 53 -0.15 -0.61 5.86
CA PHE A 53 -0.38 -0.98 4.47
C PHE A 53 -1.47 -2.03 4.34
N PHE A 54 -1.53 -3.04 5.22
CA PHE A 54 -2.57 -4.06 5.19
C PHE A 54 -3.96 -3.44 5.30
N PHE A 55 -4.22 -2.66 6.36
CA PHE A 55 -5.57 -2.13 6.61
C PHE A 55 -5.97 -1.08 5.57
N CYS A 56 -5.09 -0.15 5.23
CA CYS A 56 -5.35 0.84 4.20
C CYS A 56 -5.64 0.18 2.84
N THR A 57 -4.77 -0.76 2.44
CA THR A 57 -4.92 -1.46 1.16
C THR A 57 -6.14 -2.38 1.13
N PHE A 58 -6.49 -3.02 2.24
CA PHE A 58 -7.65 -3.90 2.29
C PHE A 58 -8.95 -3.11 2.12
N ILE A 59 -9.15 -2.06 2.92
CA ILE A 59 -10.36 -1.22 2.87
C ILE A 59 -10.44 -0.49 1.52
N GLY A 60 -9.33 0.12 1.11
CA GLY A 60 -9.24 0.83 -0.16
C GLY A 60 -9.35 -0.08 -1.38
N GLY A 61 -8.76 -1.26 -1.31
CA GLY A 61 -8.81 -2.28 -2.35
C GLY A 61 -10.23 -2.77 -2.59
N ILE A 62 -11.01 -3.00 -1.52
CA ILE A 62 -12.44 -3.34 -1.66
C ILE A 62 -13.16 -2.25 -2.46
N TYR A 63 -12.96 -0.99 -2.07
CA TYR A 63 -13.60 0.15 -2.72
C TYR A 63 -13.18 0.29 -4.19
N GLY A 64 -11.88 0.29 -4.48
CA GLY A 64 -11.34 0.43 -5.83
C GLY A 64 -11.76 -0.70 -6.77
N LEU A 65 -11.66 -1.95 -6.32
CA LEU A 65 -12.09 -3.11 -7.10
C LEU A 65 -13.60 -3.10 -7.35
N MET A 66 -14.40 -2.70 -6.35
CA MET A 66 -15.85 -2.56 -6.51
C MET A 66 -16.18 -1.49 -7.57
N LEU A 67 -15.53 -0.31 -7.49
CA LEU A 67 -15.74 0.77 -8.46
C LEU A 67 -15.33 0.35 -9.87
N TYR A 68 -14.18 -0.31 -10.02
CA TYR A 68 -13.70 -0.82 -11.30
C TYR A 68 -14.71 -1.77 -11.94
N ARG A 69 -15.23 -2.75 -11.18
CA ARG A 69 -16.23 -3.70 -11.69
C ARG A 69 -17.51 -2.99 -12.11
N LYS A 70 -18.01 -2.06 -11.28
CA LYS A 70 -19.21 -1.26 -11.59
C LYS A 70 -19.02 -0.43 -12.87
N HIS A 71 -17.84 0.13 -13.10
CA HIS A 71 -17.53 0.85 -14.35
C HIS A 71 -17.47 -0.10 -15.54
N CYS A 72 -16.83 -1.26 -15.42
CA CYS A 72 -16.79 -2.26 -16.49
C CYS A 72 -18.20 -2.69 -16.91
N PHE A 73 -19.09 -2.97 -15.95
CA PHE A 73 -20.48 -3.34 -16.27
C PHE A 73 -21.27 -2.22 -16.95
N LYS A 74 -21.06 -0.95 -16.56
CA LYS A 74 -21.67 0.20 -17.23
C LYS A 74 -21.16 0.40 -18.66
N GLU A 75 -19.93 -0.02 -18.93
CA GLU A 75 -19.31 0.02 -20.26
C GLU A 75 -19.52 -1.28 -21.06
N GLU A 76 -20.36 -2.20 -20.57
CA GLU A 76 -20.61 -3.51 -21.20
C GLU A 76 -19.33 -4.37 -21.38
N LYS A 77 -18.33 -4.15 -20.51
CA LYS A 77 -17.07 -4.89 -20.49
C LYS A 77 -17.04 -5.94 -19.38
N GLN A 78 -16.35 -7.04 -19.65
CA GLN A 78 -16.01 -8.05 -18.65
C GLN A 78 -14.87 -7.53 -17.75
N PRO A 79 -15.07 -7.38 -16.43
CA PRO A 79 -14.01 -6.94 -15.54
C PRO A 79 -12.95 -8.04 -15.36
N SER A 80 -11.68 -7.70 -15.58
CA SER A 80 -10.56 -8.61 -15.33
C SER A 80 -9.99 -8.37 -13.94
N THR A 81 -10.16 -9.35 -13.05
CA THR A 81 -9.65 -9.29 -11.67
C THR A 81 -8.14 -9.15 -11.63
N TRP A 82 -7.41 -9.95 -12.42
CA TRP A 82 -5.94 -9.93 -12.43
C TRP A 82 -5.36 -8.64 -12.98
N LEU A 83 -6.01 -8.07 -13.99
CA LEU A 83 -5.63 -6.75 -14.49
C LEU A 83 -5.84 -5.68 -13.42
N ALA A 84 -6.99 -5.70 -12.74
CA ALA A 84 -7.30 -4.73 -11.70
C ALA A 84 -6.34 -4.82 -10.51
N LEU A 85 -6.03 -6.05 -10.07
CA LEU A 85 -5.03 -6.30 -9.03
C LEU A 85 -3.64 -5.85 -9.46
N GLY A 86 -3.23 -6.15 -10.69
CA GLY A 86 -1.95 -5.72 -11.24
C GLY A 86 -1.81 -4.21 -11.26
N ILE A 87 -2.83 -3.48 -11.72
CA ILE A 87 -2.83 -2.02 -11.75
C ILE A 87 -2.77 -1.44 -10.33
N LEU A 88 -3.58 -1.95 -9.40
CA LEU A 88 -3.57 -1.49 -8.00
C LEU A 88 -2.22 -1.74 -7.33
N LEU A 89 -1.68 -2.96 -7.48
CA LEU A 89 -0.41 -3.35 -6.89
C LEU A 89 0.72 -2.48 -7.46
N LEU A 90 0.85 -2.41 -8.79
CA LEU A 90 1.93 -1.68 -9.42
C LEU A 90 1.84 -0.18 -9.13
N GLY A 91 0.64 0.40 -9.21
CA GLY A 91 0.40 1.80 -8.87
C GLY A 91 0.76 2.11 -7.42
N LEU A 92 0.35 1.25 -6.48
CA LEU A 92 0.62 1.43 -5.07
C LEU A 92 2.12 1.33 -4.77
N LEU A 93 2.81 0.33 -5.32
CA LEU A 93 4.25 0.13 -5.12
C LEU A 93 5.08 1.28 -5.71
N VAL A 94 4.79 1.69 -6.94
CA VAL A 94 5.52 2.79 -7.61
C VAL A 94 5.32 4.09 -6.85
N VAL A 95 4.07 4.46 -6.53
CA VAL A 95 3.80 5.73 -5.84
C VAL A 95 4.37 5.70 -4.43
N THR A 96 4.23 4.58 -3.70
CA THR A 96 4.83 4.43 -2.36
C THR A 96 6.34 4.59 -2.40
N GLY A 97 7.03 3.87 -3.30
CA GLY A 97 8.48 3.95 -3.43
C GLY A 97 8.97 5.35 -3.82
N LEU A 98 8.23 6.06 -4.67
CA LEU A 98 8.54 7.45 -5.02
C LEU A 98 8.36 8.40 -3.83
N LEU A 99 7.30 8.24 -3.05
CA LEU A 99 7.04 9.10 -1.89
C LEU A 99 8.03 8.82 -0.74
N ASP A 100 8.36 7.55 -0.50
CA ASP A 100 9.35 7.10 0.47
C ASP A 100 10.75 7.64 0.12
N ALA A 101 11.16 7.50 -1.14
CA ALA A 101 12.40 8.09 -1.64
C ALA A 101 12.40 9.63 -1.56
N LEU A 102 11.30 10.28 -1.92
CA LEU A 102 11.19 11.74 -1.83
C LEU A 102 11.36 12.22 -0.40
N TYR A 103 10.69 11.56 0.56
CA TYR A 103 10.83 11.89 1.97
C TYR A 103 12.27 11.70 2.44
N PHE A 104 12.87 10.55 2.14
CA PHE A 104 14.25 10.25 2.55
C PHE A 104 15.28 11.22 1.95
N PHE A 105 15.22 11.50 0.65
CA PHE A 105 16.25 12.34 0.00
C PHE A 105 16.07 13.83 0.23
N VAL A 106 14.84 14.30 0.46
CA VAL A 106 14.53 15.74 0.49
C VAL A 106 14.13 16.25 1.87
N ILE A 107 13.50 15.41 2.70
CA ILE A 107 12.90 15.84 3.97
C ILE A 107 13.78 15.41 5.14
N ASP A 108 13.94 14.11 5.37
CA ASP A 108 14.64 13.59 6.52
C ASP A 108 15.20 12.17 6.29
N LYS A 109 16.49 12.01 6.60
CA LYS A 109 17.21 10.72 6.56
C LYS A 109 17.37 10.09 7.93
N SER A 110 17.18 10.87 9.00
CA SER A 110 17.49 10.41 10.36
C SER A 110 16.65 9.20 10.76
N LEU A 111 15.38 9.14 10.36
CA LEU A 111 14.51 7.99 10.63
C LEU A 111 15.08 6.67 10.11
N SER A 112 15.55 6.63 8.86
CA SER A 112 16.17 5.43 8.26
C SER A 112 17.46 5.03 8.96
N GLN A 113 18.25 6.02 9.39
CA GLN A 113 19.52 5.79 10.09
C GLN A 113 19.27 5.24 11.50
N GLU A 114 18.35 5.84 12.25
CA GLU A 114 17.97 5.40 13.60
C GLU A 114 17.33 4.01 13.58
N PHE A 115 16.53 3.71 12.56
CA PHE A 115 15.98 2.38 12.38
C PHE A 115 17.06 1.34 12.06
N ALA A 116 18.03 1.67 11.20
CA ALA A 116 19.18 0.82 10.92
C ALA A 116 20.05 0.58 12.17
N ASN A 117 20.31 1.63 12.96
CA ASN A 117 21.02 1.50 14.25
C ASN A 117 20.30 0.53 15.19
N GLY A 118 18.96 0.54 15.21
CA GLY A 118 18.16 -0.45 15.93
C GLY A 118 18.41 -1.89 15.46
N PHE A 119 18.58 -2.12 14.16
CA PHE A 119 18.95 -3.43 13.62
C PHE A 119 20.34 -3.88 14.09
N GLN A 120 21.33 -2.98 14.11
CA GLN A 120 22.65 -3.31 14.64
C GLN A 120 22.56 -3.68 16.12
N LEU A 121 21.88 -2.85 16.92
CA LEU A 121 21.81 -3.00 18.37
C LEU A 121 21.03 -4.25 18.82
N TYR A 122 19.93 -4.57 18.15
CA TYR A 122 19.00 -5.62 18.59
C TYR A 122 19.06 -6.91 17.77
N MET A 123 19.53 -6.84 16.52
CA MET A 123 19.59 -8.00 15.62
C MET A 123 21.03 -8.38 15.26
N GLY A 124 22.04 -7.58 15.62
CA GLY A 124 23.45 -7.90 15.44
C GLY A 124 23.93 -7.87 13.99
N MET A 125 23.37 -6.96 13.18
CA MET A 125 23.78 -6.76 11.78
C MET A 125 25.26 -6.34 11.68
N GLU A 126 26.00 -6.92 10.73
CA GLU A 126 27.40 -6.54 10.49
C GLU A 126 27.51 -5.10 9.98
N GLN A 127 28.61 -4.42 10.29
CA GLN A 127 28.75 -2.99 10.03
C GLN A 127 28.76 -2.65 8.53
N GLU A 128 29.29 -3.53 7.68
CA GLU A 128 29.27 -3.36 6.22
C GLU A 128 27.83 -3.48 5.65
N GLU A 129 27.03 -4.41 6.18
CA GLU A 129 25.61 -4.56 5.79
C GLU A 129 24.76 -3.38 6.29
N LEU A 130 25.11 -2.85 7.46
CA LEU A 130 24.43 -1.71 8.08
C LEU A 130 24.54 -0.43 7.24
N GLU A 131 25.72 -0.14 6.70
CA GLU A 131 25.94 1.06 5.88
C GLU A 131 25.04 1.07 4.65
N GLY A 132 24.96 -0.04 3.92
CA GLY A 132 24.05 -0.19 2.78
C GLY A 132 22.57 -0.16 3.18
N PHE A 133 22.22 -0.73 4.32
CA PHE A 133 20.84 -0.73 4.82
C PHE A 133 20.37 0.66 5.26
N ALA A 134 21.22 1.43 5.93
CA ALA A 134 20.93 2.80 6.40
C ALA A 134 20.72 3.80 5.26
N GLU A 135 21.25 3.52 4.07
CA GLU A 135 21.05 4.33 2.86
C GLU A 135 19.71 4.08 2.16
N LEU A 136 18.93 3.11 2.62
CA LEU A 136 17.60 2.84 2.10
C LEU A 136 16.53 3.70 2.80
N PRO A 137 15.52 4.19 2.05
CA PRO A 137 14.32 4.78 2.63
C PRO A 137 13.63 3.85 3.64
N PHE A 138 12.98 4.43 4.65
CA PHE A 138 12.44 3.70 5.79
C PHE A 138 11.42 2.62 5.40
N LEU A 139 10.53 2.87 4.44
CA LEU A 139 9.57 1.84 4.00
C LEU A 139 10.24 0.79 3.13
N MET A 140 11.28 1.13 2.35
CA MET A 140 12.12 0.18 1.63
C MET A 140 12.90 -0.76 2.56
N GLN A 141 13.42 -0.25 3.69
CA GLN A 141 14.02 -1.06 4.76
C GLN A 141 13.01 -2.09 5.32
N ASN A 142 11.72 -1.76 5.27
CA ASN A 142 10.59 -2.63 5.65
C ASN A 142 9.87 -3.25 4.43
N GLY A 143 10.55 -3.34 3.28
CA GLY A 143 9.92 -3.63 2.00
C GLY A 143 9.25 -5.00 1.93
N ALA A 144 9.90 -6.05 2.45
CA ALA A 144 9.34 -7.41 2.42
C ALA A 144 8.02 -7.51 3.19
N VAL A 145 7.98 -6.94 4.39
CA VAL A 145 6.77 -6.93 5.26
C VAL A 145 5.67 -6.10 4.62
N SER A 146 6.01 -4.93 4.06
CA SER A 146 5.05 -4.04 3.39
C SER A 146 4.46 -4.66 2.13
N ILE A 147 5.29 -5.24 1.25
CA ILE A 147 4.84 -5.91 0.01
C ILE A 147 3.96 -7.11 0.35
N GLY A 148 4.38 -7.95 1.30
CA GLY A 148 3.60 -9.12 1.75
C GLY A 148 2.21 -8.70 2.25
N ALA A 149 2.15 -7.65 3.08
CA ALA A 149 0.90 -7.09 3.58
C ALA A 149 -0.01 -6.55 2.47
N ILE A 150 0.54 -5.79 1.51
CA ILE A 150 -0.21 -5.26 0.35
C ILE A 150 -0.83 -6.39 -0.47
N VAL A 151 -0.03 -7.39 -0.83
CA VAL A 151 -0.48 -8.52 -1.65
C VAL A 151 -1.60 -9.27 -0.94
N MET A 152 -1.40 -9.60 0.34
CA MET A 152 -2.41 -10.27 1.15
C MET A 152 -3.70 -9.47 1.25
N ALA A 153 -3.60 -8.17 1.50
CA ALA A 153 -4.75 -7.28 1.58
C ALA A 153 -5.56 -7.23 0.27
N LEU A 154 -4.90 -7.12 -0.88
CA LEU A 154 -5.57 -7.09 -2.18
C LEU A 154 -6.23 -8.43 -2.53
N LEU A 155 -5.58 -9.55 -2.21
CA LEU A 155 -6.16 -10.89 -2.40
C LEU A 155 -7.42 -11.08 -1.55
N LEU A 156 -7.39 -10.66 -0.29
CA LEU A 156 -8.54 -10.73 0.62
C LEU A 156 -9.66 -9.75 0.24
N ALA A 157 -9.31 -8.58 -0.30
CA ALA A 157 -10.29 -7.59 -0.76
C ALA A 157 -11.11 -8.07 -1.96
N THR A 158 -10.50 -8.90 -2.82
CA THR A 158 -11.10 -9.38 -4.08
C THR A 158 -12.44 -10.09 -3.93
N PRO A 159 -12.60 -11.15 -3.12
CA PRO A 159 -13.88 -11.85 -2.97
C PRO A 159 -14.98 -10.93 -2.42
N ILE A 160 -14.64 -10.00 -1.51
CA ILE A 160 -15.58 -9.05 -0.94
C ILE A 160 -16.04 -8.05 -2.01
N ALA A 161 -15.11 -7.46 -2.75
CA ALA A 161 -15.43 -6.53 -3.84
C ALA A 161 -16.30 -7.21 -4.93
N ASN A 162 -16.01 -8.47 -5.27
CA ASN A 162 -16.79 -9.24 -6.23
C ASN A 162 -18.23 -9.49 -5.74
N SER A 163 -18.42 -9.77 -4.45
CA SER A 163 -19.75 -9.95 -3.85
C SER A 163 -20.58 -8.67 -3.88
N LEU A 164 -19.94 -7.51 -3.66
CA LEU A 164 -20.60 -6.19 -3.61
C LEU A 164 -20.88 -5.58 -4.99
N ALA A 165 -20.12 -5.96 -6.02
CA ALA A 165 -20.29 -5.49 -7.40
C ALA A 165 -20.81 -6.62 -8.30
N LYS A 166 -22.12 -6.89 -8.21
CA LYS A 166 -22.85 -7.80 -9.12
C LYS A 166 -23.25 -7.09 -10.40
N LYS A 167 -23.28 -7.82 -11.53
CA LYS A 167 -23.85 -7.32 -12.79
C LYS A 167 -25.35 -7.05 -12.54
N PRO A 168 -25.90 -5.90 -12.96
CA PRO A 168 -27.35 -5.70 -12.95
C PRO A 168 -28.02 -6.83 -13.74
N GLU A 169 -29.02 -7.48 -13.16
CA GLU A 169 -29.78 -8.52 -13.87
C GLU A 169 -30.33 -7.91 -15.17
N GLU A 170 -30.05 -8.57 -16.31
CA GLU A 170 -30.76 -8.27 -17.54
C GLU A 170 -32.24 -8.52 -17.25
N LYS A 171 -33.07 -7.47 -17.30
CA LYS A 171 -34.53 -7.62 -17.23
C LYS A 171 -34.90 -8.65 -18.28
N ASN A 172 -35.33 -9.84 -17.83
CA ASN A 172 -35.72 -10.91 -18.73
C ASN A 172 -36.87 -10.41 -19.61
N PRO A 173 -36.70 -10.29 -20.94
CA PRO A 173 -37.75 -9.80 -21.82
C PRO A 173 -38.94 -10.76 -21.91
N ALA A 174 -38.84 -11.97 -21.34
CA ALA A 174 -39.93 -12.95 -21.27
C ALA A 174 -40.99 -12.66 -20.18
N MET A 175 -40.92 -11.53 -19.47
CA MET A 175 -41.91 -11.11 -18.47
C MET A 175 -42.63 -9.79 -18.81
N MET A 176 -42.63 -9.35 -20.07
CA MET A 176 -43.52 -8.27 -20.55
C MET A 176 -44.51 -8.79 -21.58
#